data_AF-A0A285BU58-F1
#
_entry.id   AF-A0A285BU58-F1
#
_cell.length_a   1.000
_cell.length_b   1.000
_cell.length_c   1.000
_cell.angle_alpha   90.00
_cell.angle_beta   90.00
_cell.angle_gamma   90.00
#
_symmetry.space_group_name_H-M   'P 1'
#
loop_
_entity.id
_entity.type
_entity.pdbx_description
1 polymer ?
#
loop_
_entity_poly.entity_id
_entity_poly.type
_entity_poly.pdbx_seq_one_letter_code
_entity_poly.pdbx_strand_id
1 'polypeptide(L)'
;MAIRKDANTLTAAERAEFVAAVQALKAEGIYDQFVLRHANAPMSAIHRCSAFLPWHRRFIFDFELELQRVSSNPNLGLPYWNWPSGGANASMWNDDLLGGDGDAGGVVRTGPFRAGQWTVINASGLPAGPLMRAFGQNGLPTLPTQAEIDQVMAVTPYDTPPWDMNSNPSFRNQLEGWIGPNLHNRGHVWVGGSMLPMTSPNDPVFFMNHCMVDKIWHEWQIRFPNQGYLPAAGGPFGQNLTDPMGSTPTGQVGQRPIDVLDSAALGIVYDDAVVQPQPEIPLIVVGAGPTQADIGTPGETDVFRFEIPSFGPHTIYTTGPSDTFMTLFGPNDPNVEVTSDDDAGENFNAQITRNLSAGTYYLRIHLYSPSTTGNYAIGVRSEGTSPSPIPELIVDGASINAAISAANESDLYRFNITTEDTYTIETSGTTDTIMTLHGPNSQIPEIDRNDDGGISLNARIRRQLATGEYFARVRHYSPIGTGAYSIQLIRG
;
A
#
# COMPACT_ATOMS: atom_id res chain seq x y z
N MET A 1 -1.76 9.40 -12.73
CA MET A 1 -2.14 9.04 -11.35
C MET A 1 -3.59 9.44 -11.22
N ALA A 2 -4.48 8.49 -10.96
CA ALA A 2 -5.91 8.76 -10.93
C ALA A 2 -6.30 9.36 -9.58
N ILE A 3 -7.09 10.44 -9.61
CA ILE A 3 -7.61 11.08 -8.40
C ILE A 3 -9.08 10.65 -8.24
N ARG A 4 -9.35 9.88 -7.20
CA ARG A 4 -10.70 9.50 -6.77
C ARG A 4 -11.33 10.64 -6.00
N LYS A 5 -12.47 11.14 -6.47
CA LYS A 5 -13.15 12.33 -5.94
C LYS A 5 -14.47 12.01 -5.26
N ASP A 6 -14.92 12.87 -4.35
CA ASP A 6 -16.30 12.78 -3.82
C ASP A 6 -17.28 12.88 -5.00
N ALA A 7 -18.17 11.89 -5.16
CA ALA A 7 -19.15 11.87 -6.25
C ALA A 7 -20.03 13.13 -6.29
N ASN A 8 -20.23 13.79 -5.15
CA ASN A 8 -21.01 15.02 -5.06
C ASN A 8 -20.28 16.25 -5.61
N THR A 9 -18.95 16.25 -5.66
CA THR A 9 -18.11 17.39 -6.08
C THR A 9 -17.69 17.32 -7.54
N LEU A 10 -17.95 16.20 -8.22
CA LEU A 10 -17.68 16.04 -9.65
C LEU A 10 -18.34 17.14 -10.49
N THR A 11 -17.54 17.70 -11.39
CA THR A 11 -18.01 18.60 -12.44
C THR A 11 -18.92 17.87 -13.44
N ALA A 12 -19.73 18.63 -14.19
CA ALA A 12 -20.59 18.06 -15.23
C ALA A 12 -19.81 17.25 -16.29
N ALA A 13 -18.58 17.67 -16.61
CA ALA A 13 -17.72 16.97 -17.57
C ALA A 13 -17.25 15.62 -17.00
N GLU A 14 -16.80 15.59 -15.75
CA GLU A 14 -16.37 14.35 -15.07
C GLU A 14 -17.54 13.37 -14.92
N ARG A 15 -18.73 13.86 -14.59
CA ARG A 15 -19.96 13.04 -14.54
C ARG A 15 -20.26 12.40 -15.89
N ALA A 16 -20.26 13.20 -16.95
CA ALA A 16 -20.52 12.73 -18.31
C ALA A 16 -19.47 11.69 -18.77
N GLU A 17 -18.19 11.92 -18.49
CA GLU A 17 -17.11 10.99 -18.81
C GLU A 17 -17.27 9.66 -18.08
N PHE A 18 -17.52 9.69 -16.75
CA PHE A 18 -17.75 8.48 -15.96
C PHE A 18 -18.95 7.68 -16.47
N VAL A 19 -20.09 8.34 -16.69
CA VAL A 19 -21.31 7.69 -17.19
C VAL A 19 -21.07 7.05 -18.56
N ALA A 20 -20.42 7.77 -19.47
CA ALA A 20 -20.10 7.25 -20.80
C ALA A 20 -19.18 6.02 -20.73
N ALA A 21 -18.16 6.06 -19.87
CA ALA A 21 -17.23 4.93 -19.68
C ALA A 21 -17.95 3.70 -19.10
N VAL A 22 -18.80 3.87 -18.09
CA VAL A 22 -19.58 2.75 -17.51
C VAL A 22 -20.52 2.14 -18.54
N GLN A 23 -21.22 2.97 -19.32
CA GLN A 23 -22.11 2.49 -20.39
C GLN A 23 -21.34 1.77 -21.50
N ALA A 24 -20.13 2.24 -21.85
CA ALA A 24 -19.25 1.57 -22.80
C ALA A 24 -18.82 0.18 -22.30
N LEU A 25 -18.37 0.06 -21.04
CA LEU A 25 -18.03 -1.24 -20.45
C LEU A 25 -19.22 -2.20 -20.41
N LYS A 26 -20.43 -1.69 -20.17
CA LYS A 26 -21.65 -2.50 -20.23
C LYS A 26 -21.94 -2.98 -21.65
N ALA A 27 -21.78 -2.12 -22.65
CA ALA A 27 -21.97 -2.48 -24.06
C ALA A 27 -20.95 -3.52 -24.55
N GLU A 28 -19.72 -3.50 -24.04
CA GLU A 28 -18.69 -4.51 -24.32
C GLU A 28 -18.90 -5.83 -23.55
N GLY A 29 -19.84 -5.87 -22.59
CA GLY A 29 -20.05 -7.02 -21.71
C GLY A 29 -18.98 -7.18 -20.61
N ILE A 30 -18.02 -6.26 -20.52
CA ILE A 30 -16.96 -6.27 -19.51
C ILE A 30 -17.52 -5.93 -18.13
N TYR A 31 -18.45 -4.99 -18.03
CA TYR A 31 -19.12 -4.67 -16.75
C TYR A 31 -19.77 -5.92 -16.14
N ASP A 32 -20.40 -6.75 -16.96
CA ASP A 32 -21.05 -7.98 -16.52
C ASP A 32 -20.05 -9.01 -15.96
N GLN A 33 -18.80 -9.01 -16.44
CA GLN A 33 -17.74 -9.84 -15.87
C GLN A 33 -17.38 -9.40 -14.44
N PHE A 34 -17.44 -8.11 -14.12
CA PHE A 34 -17.24 -7.64 -12.75
C PHE A 34 -18.39 -8.08 -11.84
N VAL A 35 -19.63 -7.98 -12.31
CA VAL A 35 -20.80 -8.51 -11.59
C VAL A 35 -20.64 -10.01 -11.31
N LEU A 36 -20.27 -10.80 -12.32
CA LEU A 36 -20.11 -12.25 -12.18
C LEU A 36 -18.94 -12.64 -11.29
N ARG A 37 -17.81 -11.92 -11.36
CA ARG A 37 -16.64 -12.17 -10.52
C ARG A 37 -16.98 -12.03 -9.03
N HIS A 38 -17.70 -10.98 -8.67
CA HIS A 38 -18.17 -10.78 -7.30
C HIS A 38 -19.27 -11.78 -6.93
N ALA A 39 -20.28 -11.96 -7.79
CA ALA A 39 -21.42 -12.83 -7.52
C ALA A 39 -21.06 -14.30 -7.30
N ASN A 40 -20.01 -14.78 -7.99
CA ASN A 40 -19.57 -16.17 -7.92
C ASN A 40 -18.36 -16.38 -6.99
N ALA A 41 -17.83 -15.32 -6.36
CA ALA A 41 -16.83 -15.48 -5.33
C ALA A 41 -17.44 -16.10 -4.06
N PRO A 42 -16.76 -17.04 -3.38
CA PRO A 42 -17.22 -17.55 -2.11
C PRO A 42 -17.37 -16.40 -1.10
N MET A 43 -18.51 -16.34 -0.39
CA MET A 43 -18.76 -15.29 0.61
C MET A 43 -17.58 -15.17 1.58
N SER A 44 -17.10 -16.29 2.13
CA SER A 44 -15.99 -16.34 3.09
C SER A 44 -14.59 -16.05 2.50
N ALA A 45 -14.49 -15.86 1.18
CA ALA A 45 -13.24 -15.51 0.52
C ALA A 45 -13.09 -14.00 0.31
N ILE A 46 -14.21 -13.28 0.25
CA ILE A 46 -14.23 -11.85 -0.11
C ILE A 46 -15.02 -10.98 0.87
N HIS A 47 -15.79 -11.58 1.79
CA HIS A 47 -16.52 -10.94 2.87
C HIS A 47 -16.41 -11.79 4.15
N ARG A 48 -16.71 -11.17 5.29
CA ARG A 48 -16.67 -11.80 6.62
C ARG A 48 -15.30 -12.43 6.87
N CYS A 49 -14.26 -11.81 6.35
CA CYS A 49 -12.91 -12.36 6.29
C CYS A 49 -11.89 -11.23 6.17
N SER A 50 -10.65 -11.48 6.57
CA SER A 50 -9.60 -10.46 6.56
C SER A 50 -9.31 -9.91 5.16
N ALA A 51 -9.42 -10.74 4.11
CA ALA A 51 -9.16 -10.30 2.74
C ALA A 51 -10.22 -9.33 2.16
N PHE A 52 -11.31 -9.02 2.89
CA PHE A 52 -12.38 -8.12 2.44
C PHE A 52 -11.84 -6.80 1.86
N LEU A 53 -10.97 -6.09 2.60
CA LEU A 53 -10.44 -4.80 2.17
C LEU A 53 -9.48 -4.91 0.97
N PRO A 54 -8.40 -5.71 1.01
CA PRO A 54 -7.50 -5.83 -0.14
C PRO A 54 -8.17 -6.42 -1.38
N TRP A 55 -9.12 -7.35 -1.23
CA TRP A 55 -9.84 -7.91 -2.36
C TRP A 55 -10.67 -6.85 -3.07
N HIS A 56 -11.42 -6.05 -2.31
CA HIS A 56 -12.24 -4.98 -2.89
C HIS A 56 -11.39 -3.83 -3.45
N ARG A 57 -10.27 -3.46 -2.82
CA ARG A 57 -9.30 -2.52 -3.41
C ARG A 57 -8.82 -3.01 -4.77
N ARG A 58 -8.44 -4.29 -4.85
CA ARG A 58 -8.01 -4.89 -6.12
C ARG A 58 -9.14 -4.90 -7.16
N PHE A 59 -10.34 -5.25 -6.74
CA PHE A 59 -11.52 -5.33 -7.60
C PHE A 59 -11.89 -3.98 -8.21
N ILE A 60 -11.94 -2.91 -7.41
CA ILE A 60 -12.25 -1.57 -7.91
C ILE A 60 -11.09 -0.98 -8.72
N PHE A 61 -9.84 -1.33 -8.41
CA PHE A 61 -8.68 -0.92 -9.22
C PHE A 61 -8.73 -1.54 -10.63
N ASP A 62 -9.03 -2.85 -10.74
CA ASP A 62 -9.23 -3.48 -12.06
C ASP A 62 -10.36 -2.80 -12.85
N PHE A 63 -11.44 -2.42 -12.18
CA PHE A 63 -12.56 -1.72 -12.82
C PHE A 63 -12.16 -0.31 -13.29
N GLU A 64 -11.38 0.40 -12.49
CA GLU A 64 -10.82 1.72 -12.83
C GLU A 64 -9.93 1.66 -14.07
N LEU A 65 -9.06 0.65 -14.20
CA LEU A 65 -8.24 0.44 -15.39
C LEU A 65 -9.09 0.23 -16.66
N GLU A 66 -10.18 -0.53 -16.55
CA GLU A 66 -11.09 -0.74 -17.67
C GLU A 66 -11.84 0.54 -18.06
N LEU A 67 -12.25 1.36 -17.08
CA LEU A 67 -12.83 2.68 -17.34
C LEU A 67 -11.84 3.59 -18.07
N GLN A 68 -10.59 3.64 -17.60
CA GLN A 68 -9.51 4.41 -18.24
C GLN A 68 -9.25 3.94 -19.67
N ARG A 69 -9.32 2.63 -19.93
CA ARG A 69 -9.18 2.06 -21.27
C ARG A 69 -10.27 2.55 -22.20
N VAL A 70 -11.54 2.43 -21.82
CA VAL A 70 -12.66 2.84 -22.71
C VAL A 70 -12.81 4.35 -22.84
N SER A 71 -12.43 5.12 -21.83
CA SER A 71 -12.42 6.59 -21.91
C SER A 71 -11.19 7.14 -22.65
N SER A 72 -10.14 6.31 -22.83
CA SER A 72 -8.81 6.75 -23.27
C SER A 72 -8.19 7.82 -22.36
N ASN A 73 -8.63 7.91 -21.11
CA ASN A 73 -8.13 8.83 -20.11
C ASN A 73 -7.46 8.07 -18.96
N PRO A 74 -6.11 7.97 -18.93
CA PRO A 74 -5.38 7.25 -17.89
C PRO A 74 -5.44 7.93 -16.50
N ASN A 75 -6.06 9.12 -16.40
CA ASN A 75 -6.24 9.83 -15.14
C ASN A 75 -7.70 9.79 -14.63
N LEU A 76 -8.60 9.10 -15.34
CA LEU A 76 -9.97 8.88 -14.85
C LEU A 76 -9.89 8.07 -13.55
N GLY A 77 -10.35 8.69 -12.46
CA GLY A 77 -10.47 8.06 -11.15
C GLY A 77 -11.91 7.72 -10.82
N LEU A 78 -12.11 6.58 -10.16
CA LEU A 78 -13.41 6.18 -9.64
C LEU A 78 -13.88 7.16 -8.54
N PRO A 79 -15.08 7.72 -8.64
CA PRO A 79 -15.62 8.54 -7.56
C PRO A 79 -15.93 7.70 -6.32
N TYR A 80 -15.84 8.29 -5.11
CA TYR A 80 -16.31 7.65 -3.88
C TYR A 80 -17.62 8.26 -3.39
N TRP A 81 -18.43 7.44 -2.71
CA TRP A 81 -19.68 7.86 -2.09
C TRP A 81 -19.44 8.27 -0.64
N ASN A 82 -19.33 9.57 -0.40
CA ASN A 82 -19.22 10.11 0.95
C ASN A 82 -20.55 9.96 1.72
N TRP A 83 -20.68 8.89 2.50
CA TRP A 83 -21.95 8.56 3.17
C TRP A 83 -22.54 9.70 4.04
N PRO A 84 -21.75 10.42 4.86
CA PRO A 84 -22.25 11.57 5.65
C PRO A 84 -23.00 12.63 4.84
N SER A 85 -22.60 12.89 3.60
CA SER A 85 -23.21 13.87 2.70
C SER A 85 -24.04 13.22 1.58
N GLY A 86 -24.13 11.89 1.57
CA GLY A 86 -24.58 11.08 0.44
C GLY A 86 -26.03 10.59 0.50
N GLY A 87 -26.88 11.21 1.33
CA GLY A 87 -28.29 10.84 1.48
C GLY A 87 -29.13 11.01 0.21
N ALA A 88 -30.43 10.73 0.27
CA ALA A 88 -31.33 10.67 -0.89
C ALA A 88 -31.39 11.95 -1.76
N ASN A 89 -31.03 13.11 -1.21
CA ASN A 89 -31.01 14.40 -1.91
C ASN A 89 -29.61 14.81 -2.40
N ALA A 90 -28.60 13.95 -2.26
CA ALA A 90 -27.23 14.23 -2.67
C ALA A 90 -27.11 14.34 -4.19
N SER A 91 -26.22 15.21 -4.68
CA SER A 91 -26.12 15.52 -6.12
C SER A 91 -25.67 14.34 -6.95
N MET A 92 -24.99 13.35 -6.36
CA MET A 92 -24.62 12.12 -7.05
C MET A 92 -25.82 11.32 -7.61
N TRP A 93 -27.01 11.50 -7.02
CA TRP A 93 -28.25 10.84 -7.43
C TRP A 93 -29.00 11.57 -8.54
N ASN A 94 -28.47 12.68 -9.06
CA ASN A 94 -29.08 13.41 -10.16
C ASN A 94 -29.06 12.60 -11.46
N ASP A 95 -29.93 13.01 -12.40
CA ASP A 95 -30.10 12.37 -13.72
C ASP A 95 -28.85 12.41 -14.61
N ASP A 96 -27.85 13.23 -14.27
CA ASP A 96 -26.58 13.33 -14.99
C ASP A 96 -25.48 12.41 -14.46
N LEU A 97 -25.73 11.66 -13.36
CA LEU A 97 -24.78 10.71 -12.79
C LEU A 97 -25.41 9.32 -12.49
N LEU A 98 -25.96 9.08 -11.30
CA LEU A 98 -26.45 7.73 -10.92
C LEU A 98 -27.95 7.52 -11.15
N GLY A 99 -28.73 8.60 -11.28
CA GLY A 99 -30.18 8.53 -11.11
C GLY A 99 -30.61 8.27 -9.66
N GLY A 100 -31.86 8.56 -9.35
CA GLY A 100 -32.38 8.58 -7.98
C GLY A 100 -32.85 7.23 -7.45
N ASP A 101 -33.75 7.32 -6.46
CA ASP A 101 -34.43 6.18 -5.85
C ASP A 101 -35.39 5.47 -6.83
N GLY A 102 -35.85 4.29 -6.44
CA GLY A 102 -36.87 3.55 -7.17
C GLY A 102 -38.26 4.18 -7.08
N ASP A 103 -39.14 3.83 -8.01
CA ASP A 103 -40.58 4.07 -7.88
C ASP A 103 -41.19 3.25 -6.72
N ALA A 104 -42.52 3.27 -6.55
CA ALA A 104 -43.17 2.49 -5.48
C ALA A 104 -42.90 0.97 -5.56
N GLY A 105 -42.51 0.45 -6.73
CA GLY A 105 -42.08 -0.94 -6.92
C GLY A 105 -40.57 -1.13 -6.78
N GLY A 106 -39.81 -0.07 -6.50
CA GLY A 106 -38.36 -0.04 -6.41
C GLY A 106 -37.65 0.13 -7.75
N VAL A 107 -38.36 0.29 -8.87
CA VAL A 107 -37.72 0.38 -10.20
C VAL A 107 -37.09 1.75 -10.40
N VAL A 108 -35.80 1.81 -10.74
CA VAL A 108 -35.12 3.08 -11.05
C VAL A 108 -35.62 3.63 -12.39
N ARG A 109 -36.17 4.85 -12.37
CA ARG A 109 -36.76 5.53 -13.56
C ARG A 109 -35.95 6.72 -14.07
N THR A 110 -34.99 7.19 -13.30
CA THR A 110 -34.20 8.40 -13.56
C THR A 110 -32.73 8.08 -13.83
N GLY A 111 -32.02 9.01 -14.46
CA GLY A 111 -30.60 8.88 -14.76
C GLY A 111 -30.22 7.82 -15.82
N PRO A 112 -28.92 7.69 -16.12
CA PRO A 112 -28.43 6.87 -17.23
C PRO A 112 -28.57 5.36 -17.02
N PHE A 113 -28.90 4.93 -15.80
CA PHE A 113 -29.05 3.52 -15.42
C PHE A 113 -30.51 3.11 -15.17
N ARG A 114 -31.46 3.90 -15.65
CA ARG A 114 -32.91 3.61 -15.53
C ARG A 114 -33.35 2.38 -16.32
N ALA A 115 -34.52 1.87 -15.95
CA ALA A 115 -35.21 0.82 -16.67
C ALA A 115 -35.30 1.11 -18.18
N GLY A 116 -34.98 0.11 -19.00
CA GLY A 116 -34.93 0.21 -20.47
C GLY A 116 -33.60 0.71 -21.04
N GLN A 117 -32.71 1.26 -20.21
CA GLN A 117 -31.33 1.61 -20.59
C GLN A 117 -30.29 0.73 -19.90
N TRP A 118 -30.61 0.25 -18.70
CA TRP A 118 -29.75 -0.64 -17.93
C TRP A 118 -30.48 -1.92 -17.57
N THR A 119 -29.87 -3.06 -17.89
CA THR A 119 -30.38 -4.39 -17.57
C THR A 119 -29.42 -5.04 -16.58
N VAL A 120 -29.94 -5.47 -15.44
CA VAL A 120 -29.15 -6.22 -14.45
C VAL A 120 -29.06 -7.70 -14.84
N ILE A 121 -28.04 -8.39 -14.37
CA ILE A 121 -27.86 -9.84 -14.59
C ILE A 121 -27.91 -10.61 -13.28
N ASN A 122 -28.33 -11.88 -13.34
CA ASN A 122 -28.19 -12.81 -12.23
C ASN A 122 -26.78 -13.44 -12.17
N ALA A 123 -26.50 -14.27 -11.16
CA ALA A 123 -25.21 -14.93 -10.99
C ALA A 123 -24.82 -15.90 -12.13
N SER A 124 -25.76 -16.28 -12.99
CA SER A 124 -25.52 -17.07 -14.20
C SER A 124 -25.29 -16.22 -15.46
N GLY A 125 -25.28 -14.89 -15.33
CA GLY A 125 -25.07 -13.95 -16.44
C GLY A 125 -26.30 -13.71 -17.29
N LEU A 126 -27.49 -14.15 -16.86
CA LEU A 126 -28.73 -13.97 -17.60
C LEU A 126 -29.43 -12.67 -17.17
N PRO A 127 -30.12 -11.96 -18.09
CA PRO A 127 -30.92 -10.79 -17.76
C PRO A 127 -31.91 -11.06 -16.61
N ALA A 128 -31.90 -10.18 -15.62
CA ALA A 128 -32.67 -10.33 -14.38
C ALA A 128 -33.57 -9.12 -14.07
N GLY A 129 -33.83 -8.27 -15.08
CA GLY A 129 -34.75 -7.14 -14.98
C GLY A 129 -34.04 -5.77 -14.96
N PRO A 130 -34.76 -4.70 -14.56
CA PRO A 130 -34.20 -3.37 -14.42
C PRO A 130 -33.40 -3.21 -13.12
N LEU A 131 -32.67 -2.11 -13.00
CA LEU A 131 -32.06 -1.69 -11.74
C LEU A 131 -33.15 -1.35 -10.70
N MET A 132 -32.94 -1.80 -9.45
CA MET A 132 -33.87 -1.60 -8.34
C MET A 132 -33.19 -0.88 -7.17
N ARG A 133 -33.86 0.11 -6.57
CA ARG A 133 -33.42 0.84 -5.36
C ARG A 133 -34.62 1.12 -4.45
N ALA A 134 -34.38 1.21 -3.13
CA ALA A 134 -35.40 1.55 -2.14
C ALA A 134 -34.73 2.20 -0.91
N PHE A 135 -34.43 3.49 -1.04
CA PHE A 135 -33.60 4.22 -0.07
C PHE A 135 -34.19 4.20 1.34
N GLY A 136 -33.40 3.70 2.29
CA GLY A 136 -33.72 3.66 3.72
C GLY A 136 -34.89 2.74 4.12
N GLN A 137 -35.40 1.90 3.22
CA GLN A 137 -36.60 1.08 3.49
C GLN A 137 -36.29 -0.30 4.10
N ASN A 138 -35.03 -0.75 4.09
CA ASN A 138 -34.64 -2.12 4.48
C ASN A 138 -34.16 -2.23 5.93
N GLY A 139 -34.78 -1.48 6.85
CA GLY A 139 -34.46 -1.55 8.29
C GLY A 139 -33.27 -0.69 8.75
N LEU A 140 -32.50 -0.10 7.82
CA LEU A 140 -31.48 0.90 8.10
C LEU A 140 -31.83 2.23 7.38
N PRO A 141 -32.55 3.15 8.05
CA PRO A 141 -33.10 4.35 7.40
C PRO A 141 -32.07 5.46 7.15
N THR A 142 -30.92 5.40 7.82
CA THR A 142 -29.86 6.41 7.74
C THR A 142 -28.57 5.82 7.22
N LEU A 143 -27.73 6.67 6.62
CA LEU A 143 -26.38 6.33 6.24
C LEU A 143 -25.41 6.45 7.42
N PRO A 144 -24.18 5.91 7.32
CA PRO A 144 -23.12 6.19 8.27
C PRO A 144 -22.84 7.69 8.43
N THR A 145 -22.66 8.12 9.68
CA THR A 145 -22.28 9.49 10.04
C THR A 145 -20.77 9.64 10.16
N GLN A 146 -20.26 10.89 10.11
CA GLN A 146 -18.83 11.14 10.32
C GLN A 146 -18.35 10.64 11.69
N ALA A 147 -19.15 10.84 12.74
CA ALA A 147 -18.79 10.38 14.09
C ALA A 147 -18.65 8.84 14.18
N GLU A 148 -19.47 8.09 13.46
CA GLU A 148 -19.36 6.63 13.38
C GLU A 148 -18.12 6.19 12.59
N ILE A 149 -17.77 6.93 11.52
CA ILE A 149 -16.51 6.71 10.78
C ILE A 149 -15.32 6.99 11.71
N ASP A 150 -15.32 8.11 12.43
CA ASP A 150 -14.25 8.50 13.36
C ASP A 150 -14.06 7.46 14.49
N GLN A 151 -15.16 6.86 14.96
CA GLN A 151 -15.13 5.76 15.92
C GLN A 151 -14.39 4.54 15.35
N VAL A 152 -14.77 4.08 14.15
CA VAL A 152 -14.12 2.91 13.52
C VAL A 152 -12.68 3.22 13.15
N MET A 153 -12.39 4.45 12.72
CA MET A 153 -11.05 4.94 12.42
C MET A 153 -10.10 4.95 13.62
N ALA A 154 -10.59 4.81 14.85
CA ALA A 154 -9.77 4.69 16.05
C ALA A 154 -9.45 3.24 16.44
N VAL A 155 -10.03 2.26 15.74
CA VAL A 155 -9.92 0.84 16.09
C VAL A 155 -8.60 0.26 15.61
N THR A 156 -7.92 -0.46 16.50
CA THR A 156 -6.81 -1.36 16.19
C THR A 156 -7.05 -2.69 16.91
N PRO A 157 -6.49 -3.82 16.43
CA PRO A 157 -5.65 -3.98 15.23
C PRO A 157 -6.46 -4.00 13.92
N TYR A 158 -5.78 -4.18 12.78
CA TYR A 158 -6.42 -4.38 11.46
C TYR A 158 -7.55 -5.42 11.52
N ASP A 159 -7.22 -6.61 12.04
CA ASP A 159 -8.15 -7.69 12.30
C ASP A 159 -7.63 -8.59 13.42
N THR A 160 -8.47 -9.49 13.94
CA THR A 160 -8.12 -10.40 15.03
C THR A 160 -8.74 -11.80 14.80
N PRO A 161 -8.20 -12.88 15.39
CA PRO A 161 -8.87 -14.18 15.37
C PRO A 161 -10.33 -14.08 15.86
N PRO A 162 -11.28 -14.82 15.28
CA PRO A 162 -11.06 -15.93 14.34
C PRO A 162 -11.02 -15.52 12.86
N TRP A 163 -10.74 -14.25 12.55
CA TRP A 163 -10.63 -13.72 11.17
C TRP A 163 -11.95 -13.75 10.40
N ASP A 164 -13.07 -13.56 11.10
CA ASP A 164 -14.41 -13.66 10.54
C ASP A 164 -15.34 -12.51 11.00
N MET A 165 -16.66 -12.66 10.80
CA MET A 165 -17.66 -11.68 11.22
C MET A 165 -17.77 -11.48 12.74
N ASN A 166 -17.16 -12.36 13.55
CA ASN A 166 -17.14 -12.31 15.01
C ASN A 166 -15.85 -11.71 15.58
N SER A 167 -14.88 -11.35 14.73
CA SER A 167 -13.61 -10.74 15.13
C SER A 167 -13.81 -9.43 15.89
N ASN A 168 -13.30 -9.35 17.12
CA ASN A 168 -13.36 -8.16 17.99
C ASN A 168 -12.19 -8.17 19.01
N PRO A 169 -11.38 -7.09 19.14
CA PRO A 169 -11.39 -5.86 18.33
C PRO A 169 -10.87 -6.11 16.91
N SER A 170 -11.52 -5.49 15.92
CA SER A 170 -11.13 -5.58 14.50
C SER A 170 -11.60 -4.35 13.73
N PHE A 171 -10.65 -3.61 13.14
CA PHE A 171 -10.95 -2.50 12.24
C PHE A 171 -11.70 -3.00 11.00
N ARG A 172 -11.17 -4.04 10.34
CA ARG A 172 -11.77 -4.66 9.15
C ARG A 172 -13.22 -5.02 9.39
N ASN A 173 -13.52 -5.70 10.50
CA ASN A 173 -14.87 -6.20 10.77
C ASN A 173 -15.88 -5.09 11.14
N GLN A 174 -15.42 -4.03 11.80
CA GLN A 174 -16.24 -2.85 12.09
C GLN A 174 -16.49 -1.99 10.85
N LEU A 175 -15.50 -1.87 9.97
CA LEU A 175 -15.64 -1.18 8.68
C LEU A 175 -16.53 -1.97 7.72
N GLU A 176 -16.38 -3.29 7.64
CA GLU A 176 -17.25 -4.16 6.86
C GLU A 176 -18.70 -4.09 7.39
N GLY A 177 -18.86 -4.01 8.72
CA GLY A 177 -20.13 -3.68 9.35
C GLY A 177 -20.85 -4.88 9.99
N TRP A 178 -20.13 -5.89 10.48
CA TRP A 178 -20.74 -6.98 11.26
C TRP A 178 -20.78 -6.68 12.76
N ILE A 179 -19.91 -5.77 13.21
CA ILE A 179 -19.86 -5.23 14.57
C ILE A 179 -19.86 -3.70 14.49
N GLY A 180 -20.41 -3.04 15.52
CA GLY A 180 -20.40 -1.59 15.60
C GLY A 180 -21.41 -0.92 14.66
N PRO A 181 -21.09 0.21 14.03
CA PRO A 181 -22.05 1.03 13.31
C PRO A 181 -22.40 0.51 11.92
N ASN A 182 -22.03 -0.72 11.55
CA ASN A 182 -22.54 -1.38 10.35
C ASN A 182 -22.08 -0.69 9.04
N LEU A 183 -20.98 0.08 9.01
CA LEU A 183 -20.59 1.04 7.95
C LEU A 183 -20.87 0.57 6.50
N HIS A 184 -20.01 -0.27 5.92
CA HIS A 184 -20.15 -0.75 4.54
C HIS A 184 -21.50 -1.45 4.29
N ASN A 185 -21.87 -2.39 5.17
CA ASN A 185 -23.13 -3.13 5.09
C ASN A 185 -24.36 -2.20 5.12
N ARG A 186 -24.31 -1.11 5.89
CA ARG A 186 -25.36 -0.09 5.98
C ARG A 186 -25.51 0.66 4.66
N GLY A 187 -24.42 0.93 3.94
CA GLY A 187 -24.48 1.49 2.58
C GLY A 187 -25.28 0.59 1.62
N HIS A 188 -24.97 -0.72 1.61
CA HIS A 188 -25.70 -1.71 0.81
C HIS A 188 -27.19 -1.79 1.17
N VAL A 189 -27.50 -1.94 2.45
CA VAL A 189 -28.87 -2.08 2.95
C VAL A 189 -29.68 -0.81 2.76
N TRP A 190 -29.05 0.37 2.97
CA TRP A 190 -29.71 1.65 2.77
C TRP A 190 -30.12 1.86 1.32
N VAL A 191 -29.28 1.54 0.33
CA VAL A 191 -29.67 1.61 -1.08
C VAL A 191 -30.79 0.60 -1.39
N GLY A 192 -30.68 -0.61 -0.86
CA GLY A 192 -31.67 -1.67 -1.09
C GLY A 192 -31.67 -2.21 -2.52
N GLY A 193 -32.71 -2.98 -2.84
CA GLY A 193 -32.93 -3.49 -4.20
C GLY A 193 -31.72 -4.25 -4.75
N SER A 194 -31.18 -3.77 -5.86
CA SER A 194 -30.06 -4.40 -6.56
C SER A 194 -28.74 -4.36 -5.77
N MET A 195 -28.60 -3.52 -4.74
CA MET A 195 -27.41 -3.46 -3.87
C MET A 195 -27.38 -4.54 -2.76
N LEU A 196 -28.46 -5.29 -2.54
CA LEU A 196 -28.55 -6.30 -1.47
C LEU A 196 -27.85 -7.64 -1.77
N PRO A 197 -28.04 -8.28 -2.95
CA PRO A 197 -27.48 -9.61 -3.21
C PRO A 197 -25.98 -9.55 -3.55
N MET A 198 -25.31 -10.71 -3.64
CA MET A 198 -23.93 -10.82 -4.17
C MET A 198 -23.80 -10.33 -5.62
N THR A 199 -24.92 -10.11 -6.32
CA THR A 199 -24.95 -9.42 -7.62
C THR A 199 -25.01 -7.89 -7.47
N SER A 200 -24.67 -7.34 -6.31
CA SER A 200 -24.67 -5.91 -5.99
C SER A 200 -23.90 -5.01 -6.96
N PRO A 201 -22.81 -5.46 -7.61
CA PRO A 201 -22.16 -4.64 -8.63
C PRO A 201 -23.04 -4.35 -9.86
N ASN A 202 -24.24 -4.92 -9.97
CA ASN A 202 -25.22 -4.49 -10.98
C ASN A 202 -25.63 -3.02 -10.82
N ASP A 203 -25.54 -2.46 -9.61
CA ASP A 203 -25.74 -1.04 -9.38
C ASP A 203 -24.39 -0.31 -9.45
N PRO A 204 -24.20 0.66 -10.36
CA PRO A 204 -22.95 1.43 -10.43
C PRO A 204 -22.54 2.12 -9.11
N VAL A 205 -23.47 2.39 -8.20
CA VAL A 205 -23.10 2.94 -6.88
C VAL A 205 -22.29 1.96 -6.02
N PHE A 206 -22.30 0.65 -6.32
CA PHE A 206 -21.43 -0.34 -5.70
C PHE A 206 -19.96 0.10 -5.70
N PHE A 207 -19.47 0.53 -6.87
CA PHE A 207 -18.07 0.92 -7.02
C PHE A 207 -17.75 2.18 -6.20
N MET A 208 -18.69 3.12 -6.12
CA MET A 208 -18.53 4.34 -5.29
C MET A 208 -18.60 4.03 -3.79
N ASN A 209 -19.46 3.10 -3.38
CA ASN A 209 -19.53 2.59 -2.00
C ASN A 209 -18.20 1.96 -1.59
N HIS A 210 -17.64 1.09 -2.44
CA HIS A 210 -16.35 0.45 -2.15
C HIS A 210 -15.16 1.40 -2.26
N CYS A 211 -15.23 2.45 -3.08
CA CYS A 211 -14.21 3.52 -3.03
C CYS A 211 -14.24 4.29 -1.70
N MET A 212 -15.40 4.46 -1.07
CA MET A 212 -15.49 5.06 0.28
C MET A 212 -14.87 4.13 1.35
N VAL A 213 -15.18 2.83 1.28
CA VAL A 213 -14.54 1.81 2.14
C VAL A 213 -13.02 1.84 1.97
N ASP A 214 -12.55 1.91 0.72
CA ASP A 214 -11.14 1.93 0.39
C ASP A 214 -10.44 3.22 0.85
N LYS A 215 -11.10 4.37 0.74
CA LYS A 215 -10.64 5.65 1.28
C LYS A 215 -10.44 5.57 2.80
N ILE A 216 -11.43 5.04 3.54
CA ILE A 216 -11.34 4.87 4.99
C ILE A 216 -10.17 3.94 5.35
N TRP A 217 -10.00 2.84 4.62
CA TRP A 217 -8.86 1.96 4.86
C TRP A 217 -7.52 2.65 4.57
N HIS A 218 -7.40 3.37 3.45
CA HIS A 218 -6.22 4.17 3.14
C HIS A 218 -5.88 5.16 4.26
N GLU A 219 -6.85 5.93 4.75
CA GLU A 219 -6.66 6.87 5.85
C GLU A 219 -6.29 6.16 7.16
N TRP A 220 -6.85 4.99 7.42
CA TRP A 220 -6.50 4.18 8.58
C TRP A 220 -5.04 3.71 8.50
N GLN A 221 -4.55 3.33 7.31
CA GLN A 221 -3.16 2.94 7.09
C GLN A 221 -2.20 4.13 7.28
N ILE A 222 -2.61 5.34 6.89
CA ILE A 222 -1.85 6.57 7.18
C ILE A 222 -1.81 6.85 8.68
N ARG A 223 -2.93 6.66 9.38
CA ARG A 223 -3.04 6.88 10.84
C ARG A 223 -2.23 5.86 11.64
N PHE A 224 -2.18 4.62 11.18
CA PHE A 224 -1.53 3.51 11.87
C PHE A 224 -0.51 2.78 10.98
N PRO A 225 0.58 3.45 10.57
CA PRO A 225 1.54 2.91 9.61
C PRO A 225 2.24 1.63 10.10
N ASN A 226 2.23 1.38 11.41
CA ASN A 226 2.90 0.24 12.05
C ASN A 226 2.00 -0.97 12.29
N GLN A 227 0.68 -0.89 12.06
CA GLN A 227 -0.24 -2.01 12.35
C GLN A 227 -0.18 -3.12 11.30
N GLY A 228 0.06 -2.77 10.04
CA GLY A 228 0.09 -3.75 8.93
C GLY A 228 -1.25 -4.48 8.70
N TYR A 229 -1.23 -5.44 7.79
CA TYR A 229 -2.35 -6.35 7.52
C TYR A 229 -2.25 -7.61 8.40
N LEU A 230 -3.39 -8.08 8.90
CA LEU A 230 -3.49 -9.33 9.64
C LEU A 230 -4.62 -10.21 9.06
N PRO A 231 -4.47 -11.55 9.05
CA PRO A 231 -3.33 -12.30 9.57
C PRO A 231 -2.12 -12.26 8.61
N ALA A 232 -0.91 -12.10 9.17
CA ALA A 232 0.31 -12.25 8.38
C ALA A 232 0.49 -13.72 7.91
N ALA A 233 0.23 -14.66 8.82
CA ALA A 233 0.22 -16.10 8.59
C ALA A 233 -0.65 -16.80 9.65
N GLY A 234 -0.92 -18.10 9.49
CA GLY A 234 -1.65 -18.92 10.46
C GLY A 234 -3.18 -18.74 10.48
N GLY A 235 -3.71 -17.85 9.65
CA GLY A 235 -5.14 -17.74 9.35
C GLY A 235 -5.58 -18.72 8.24
N PRO A 236 -6.88 -18.74 7.92
CA PRO A 236 -7.41 -19.55 6.83
C PRO A 236 -6.74 -19.24 5.49
N PHE A 237 -6.56 -20.27 4.64
CA PHE A 237 -6.00 -20.08 3.31
C PHE A 237 -6.81 -19.06 2.49
N GLY A 238 -6.11 -18.17 1.79
CA GLY A 238 -6.69 -17.05 1.03
C GLY A 238 -6.87 -15.78 1.87
N GLN A 239 -6.61 -15.86 3.18
CA GLN A 239 -6.74 -14.72 4.11
C GLN A 239 -5.39 -14.23 4.62
N ASN A 240 -4.31 -15.01 4.50
CA ASN A 240 -3.00 -14.58 4.96
C ASN A 240 -2.39 -13.54 4.01
N LEU A 241 -1.48 -12.72 4.54
CA LEU A 241 -0.82 -11.61 3.82
C LEU A 241 -0.24 -12.00 2.45
N THR A 242 0.27 -13.23 2.33
CA THR A 242 0.92 -13.75 1.11
C THR A 242 0.10 -14.78 0.36
N ASP A 243 -1.11 -15.10 0.83
CA ASP A 243 -2.00 -16.00 0.11
C ASP A 243 -2.61 -15.30 -1.10
N PRO A 244 -2.81 -16.01 -2.23
CA PRO A 244 -3.59 -15.47 -3.33
C PRO A 244 -5.04 -15.28 -2.90
N MET A 245 -5.58 -14.09 -3.11
CA MET A 245 -6.98 -13.81 -2.86
C MET A 245 -7.83 -14.49 -3.94
N GLY A 246 -8.91 -15.16 -3.53
CA GLY A 246 -9.76 -15.91 -4.45
C GLY A 246 -10.40 -15.02 -5.52
N SER A 247 -10.68 -15.55 -6.72
CA SER A 247 -11.38 -14.84 -7.79
C SER A 247 -10.73 -13.53 -8.28
N THR A 248 -9.44 -13.28 -7.99
CA THR A 248 -8.67 -12.19 -8.60
C THR A 248 -7.97 -12.67 -9.88
N PRO A 249 -8.08 -11.96 -11.02
CA PRO A 249 -7.42 -12.33 -12.26
C PRO A 249 -5.91 -12.10 -12.18
N THR A 250 -5.14 -12.79 -13.04
CA THR A 250 -3.74 -12.44 -13.26
C THR A 250 -3.67 -11.13 -14.03
N GLY A 251 -2.79 -10.21 -13.64
CA GLY A 251 -2.70 -8.91 -14.30
C GLY A 251 -1.45 -8.12 -13.91
N GLN A 252 -1.50 -6.80 -14.11
CA GLN A 252 -0.40 -5.89 -13.82
C GLN A 252 -0.04 -5.83 -12.33
N VAL A 253 -1.05 -5.96 -11.46
CA VAL A 253 -0.87 -6.04 -10.01
C VAL A 253 -0.93 -7.50 -9.58
N GLY A 254 -0.29 -7.85 -8.47
CA GLY A 254 -0.36 -9.20 -7.90
C GLY A 254 -1.73 -9.52 -7.27
N GLN A 255 -1.89 -10.78 -6.86
CA GLN A 255 -3.17 -11.35 -6.40
C GLN A 255 -3.27 -11.46 -4.88
N ARG A 256 -2.26 -11.02 -4.13
CA ARG A 256 -2.16 -11.24 -2.68
C ARG A 256 -2.47 -9.94 -1.94
N PRO A 257 -2.88 -9.98 -0.66
CA PRO A 257 -3.05 -8.77 0.14
C PRO A 257 -1.83 -7.84 0.11
N ILE A 258 -0.62 -8.42 0.21
CA ILE A 258 0.65 -7.66 0.16
C ILE A 258 0.83 -6.85 -1.12
N ASP A 259 0.22 -7.26 -2.24
CA ASP A 259 0.38 -6.61 -3.54
C ASP A 259 -0.47 -5.32 -3.68
N VAL A 260 -1.37 -5.07 -2.72
CA VAL A 260 -2.34 -3.95 -2.78
C VAL A 260 -2.44 -3.15 -1.48
N LEU A 261 -1.53 -3.36 -0.52
CA LEU A 261 -1.58 -2.62 0.75
C LEU A 261 -1.37 -1.13 0.54
N ASP A 262 -0.45 -0.71 -0.31
CA ASP A 262 -0.19 0.70 -0.55
C ASP A 262 -0.97 1.18 -1.78
N SER A 263 -2.06 1.93 -1.56
CA SER A 263 -2.85 2.51 -2.65
C SER A 263 -2.07 3.57 -3.44
N ALA A 264 -1.12 4.28 -2.82
CA ALA A 264 -0.30 5.27 -3.52
C ALA A 264 0.69 4.58 -4.47
N ALA A 265 1.24 3.41 -4.08
CA ALA A 265 2.04 2.57 -4.97
C ALA A 265 1.24 2.03 -6.18
N LEU A 266 -0.08 1.88 -6.04
CA LEU A 266 -0.99 1.57 -7.15
C LEU A 266 -1.35 2.81 -8.00
N GLY A 267 -0.91 4.01 -7.60
CA GLY A 267 -1.24 5.26 -8.28
C GLY A 267 -2.66 5.78 -7.98
N ILE A 268 -3.25 5.36 -6.86
CA ILE A 268 -4.56 5.80 -6.37
C ILE A 268 -4.36 6.92 -5.34
N VAL A 269 -5.01 8.06 -5.56
CA VAL A 269 -5.05 9.19 -4.63
C VAL A 269 -6.49 9.64 -4.42
N TYR A 270 -6.83 10.11 -3.22
CA TYR A 270 -8.15 10.67 -2.88
C TYR A 270 -8.06 12.20 -2.75
N ASP A 271 -9.06 12.93 -3.28
CA ASP A 271 -9.10 14.41 -3.30
C ASP A 271 -9.05 15.08 -1.92
N ASP A 272 -9.72 14.47 -0.95
CA ASP A 272 -9.82 14.89 0.45
C ASP A 272 -9.26 13.82 1.41
N ALA A 273 -8.22 13.06 1.01
CA ALA A 273 -7.46 12.32 2.01
C ALA A 273 -6.93 13.35 2.99
N VAL A 274 -7.42 13.30 4.24
CA VAL A 274 -7.06 14.29 5.24
C VAL A 274 -5.54 14.29 5.29
N VAL A 275 -4.93 15.42 4.91
CA VAL A 275 -3.56 15.73 5.31
C VAL A 275 -3.62 16.02 6.80
N GLN A 276 -3.93 14.99 7.60
CA GLN A 276 -3.45 14.95 8.97
C GLN A 276 -1.93 14.90 8.80
N PRO A 277 -1.16 15.75 9.49
CA PRO A 277 0.27 15.53 9.53
C PRO A 277 0.44 14.10 9.97
N GLN A 278 1.02 13.27 9.11
CA GLN A 278 1.54 11.97 9.52
C GLN A 278 2.25 12.23 10.86
N PRO A 279 1.93 11.52 11.96
CA PRO A 279 2.74 11.67 13.16
C PRO A 279 4.16 11.43 12.70
N GLU A 280 4.96 12.51 12.73
CA GLU A 280 6.26 12.49 12.13
C GLU A 280 7.03 11.45 12.93
N ILE A 281 7.46 10.36 12.28
CA ILE A 281 8.20 9.30 12.97
C ILE A 281 9.35 10.01 13.68
N PRO A 282 9.42 9.97 15.03
CA PRO A 282 10.36 10.78 15.78
C PRO A 282 11.78 10.53 15.27
N LEU A 283 12.46 11.62 14.92
CA LEU A 283 13.81 11.59 14.38
C LEU A 283 14.83 11.50 15.53
N ILE A 284 15.62 10.43 15.55
CA ILE A 284 16.81 10.32 16.39
C ILE A 284 17.98 10.94 15.63
N VAL A 285 18.54 12.00 16.21
CA VAL A 285 19.72 12.67 15.65
C VAL A 285 20.96 11.85 15.98
N VAL A 286 21.66 11.37 14.96
CA VAL A 286 22.90 10.59 15.13
C VAL A 286 23.94 11.43 15.88
N GLY A 287 24.48 10.87 16.97
CA GLY A 287 25.46 11.52 17.84
C GLY A 287 24.87 12.43 18.92
N ALA A 288 23.55 12.65 18.94
CA ALA A 288 22.88 13.35 20.05
C ALA A 288 22.72 12.43 21.27
N GLY A 289 22.35 13.03 22.40
CA GLY A 289 22.00 12.26 23.61
C GLY A 289 20.77 11.38 23.39
N PRO A 290 20.61 10.27 24.15
CA PRO A 290 19.46 9.38 24.02
C PRO A 290 18.13 10.10 24.24
N THR A 291 17.16 9.82 23.38
CA THR A 291 15.79 10.34 23.45
C THR A 291 14.98 9.47 24.40
N GLN A 292 14.32 10.08 25.39
CA GLN A 292 13.49 9.37 26.36
C GLN A 292 12.17 8.92 25.71
N ALA A 293 11.73 7.72 26.05
CA ALA A 293 10.49 7.11 25.57
C ALA A 293 9.91 6.15 26.63
N ASP A 294 8.67 5.72 26.42
CA ASP A 294 8.02 4.73 27.26
C ASP A 294 7.04 3.88 26.46
N ILE A 295 7.03 2.58 26.76
CA ILE A 295 5.99 1.66 26.36
C ILE A 295 4.88 1.78 27.41
N GLY A 296 3.88 2.60 27.12
CA GLY A 296 2.78 2.96 28.01
C GLY A 296 1.68 1.89 28.08
N THR A 297 1.59 1.01 27.08
CA THR A 297 0.59 -0.08 27.02
C THR A 297 1.24 -1.44 26.73
N PRO A 298 0.82 -2.55 27.38
CA PRO A 298 1.35 -3.88 27.05
C PRO A 298 1.18 -4.24 25.56
N GLY A 299 2.28 -4.68 24.93
CA GLY A 299 2.32 -5.05 23.52
C GLY A 299 2.42 -3.87 22.55
N GLU A 300 2.60 -2.64 23.07
CA GLU A 300 2.93 -1.48 22.25
C GLU A 300 4.34 -1.61 21.64
N THR A 301 4.48 -1.06 20.44
CA THR A 301 5.76 -0.92 19.75
C THR A 301 5.94 0.53 19.37
N ASP A 302 7.01 1.13 19.87
CA ASP A 302 7.44 2.46 19.48
C ASP A 302 8.21 2.41 18.17
N VAL A 303 8.09 3.47 17.37
CA VAL A 303 8.80 3.59 16.09
C VAL A 303 9.56 4.89 16.00
N PHE A 304 10.83 4.79 15.64
CA PHE A 304 11.73 5.93 15.42
C PHE A 304 12.33 5.86 14.02
N ARG A 305 12.87 6.99 13.57
CA ARG A 305 13.71 7.03 12.36
C ARG A 305 15.02 7.75 12.65
N PHE A 306 16.05 7.45 11.87
CA PHE A 306 17.29 8.21 11.87
C PHE A 306 17.87 8.25 10.46
N GLU A 307 18.64 9.29 10.17
CA GLU A 307 19.26 9.47 8.87
C GLU A 307 20.75 9.14 8.95
N ILE A 308 21.20 8.28 8.04
CA ILE A 308 22.61 8.01 7.82
C ILE A 308 23.03 8.81 6.57
N PRO A 309 23.88 9.85 6.71
CA PRO A 309 24.27 10.68 5.58
C PRO A 309 25.33 10.01 4.68
N SER A 310 26.02 9.01 5.20
CA SER A 310 27.15 8.36 4.55
C SER A 310 27.39 6.97 5.13
N PHE A 311 27.93 6.06 4.31
CA PHE A 311 28.30 4.74 4.77
C PHE A 311 29.27 4.77 5.96
N GLY A 312 29.01 3.95 6.99
CA GLY A 312 29.95 3.78 8.10
C GLY A 312 29.37 3.01 9.28
N PRO A 313 30.22 2.70 10.28
CA PRO A 313 29.80 2.00 11.49
C PRO A 313 28.93 2.89 12.38
N HIS A 314 27.78 2.36 12.75
CA HIS A 314 26.83 2.98 13.66
C HIS A 314 26.40 1.97 14.73
N THR A 315 26.29 2.46 15.96
CA THR A 315 25.70 1.72 17.08
C THR A 315 24.37 2.38 17.42
N ILE A 316 23.29 1.61 17.28
CA ILE A 316 21.95 1.92 17.75
C ILE A 316 21.79 1.20 19.07
N TYR A 317 21.30 1.88 20.10
CA TYR A 317 21.22 1.31 21.43
C TYR A 317 20.03 1.88 22.20
N THR A 318 19.49 1.06 23.08
CA THR A 318 18.54 1.48 24.11
C THR A 318 19.21 1.45 25.49
N THR A 319 18.70 2.23 26.43
CA THR A 319 19.16 2.30 27.81
C THR A 319 17.97 2.49 28.74
N GLY A 320 18.09 2.07 29.99
CA GLY A 320 17.06 2.31 31.00
C GLY A 320 16.85 1.09 31.87
N PRO A 321 15.79 1.11 32.71
CA PRO A 321 15.45 0.00 33.58
C PRO A 321 14.68 -1.13 32.88
N SER A 322 14.17 -0.88 31.67
CA SER A 322 13.33 -1.83 30.93
C SER A 322 14.18 -2.75 30.04
N ASP A 323 13.71 -3.98 29.88
CA ASP A 323 14.25 -5.00 28.98
C ASP A 323 13.63 -4.82 27.59
N THR A 324 14.43 -4.37 26.63
CA THR A 324 13.98 -3.86 25.33
C THR A 324 14.41 -4.78 24.21
N PHE A 325 13.51 -5.00 23.25
CA PHE A 325 13.79 -5.66 21.98
C PHE A 325 13.74 -4.61 20.87
N MET A 326 14.75 -4.60 20.00
CA MET A 326 14.89 -3.65 18.91
C MET A 326 15.02 -4.36 17.56
N THR A 327 14.24 -3.91 16.58
CA THR A 327 14.41 -4.28 15.18
C THR A 327 14.77 -3.05 14.36
N LEU A 328 15.83 -3.16 13.56
CA LEU A 328 16.28 -2.15 12.60
C LEU A 328 15.73 -2.47 11.21
N PHE A 329 15.16 -1.47 10.53
CA PHE A 329 14.65 -1.54 9.17
C PHE A 329 15.30 -0.48 8.27
N GLY A 330 15.36 -0.76 6.97
CA GLY A 330 15.83 0.18 5.94
C GLY A 330 16.98 -0.38 5.08
N PRO A 331 17.73 0.50 4.37
CA PRO A 331 17.47 1.93 4.23
C PRO A 331 16.23 2.22 3.37
N ASN A 332 15.56 3.35 3.67
CA ASN A 332 14.43 3.96 2.95
C ASN A 332 13.15 3.12 2.85
N ASP A 333 13.08 1.98 3.54
CA ASP A 333 11.89 1.14 3.64
C ASP A 333 11.68 0.72 5.11
N PRO A 334 10.59 1.13 5.77
CA PRO A 334 10.28 0.79 7.16
C PRO A 334 9.84 -0.66 7.37
N ASN A 335 9.77 -1.48 6.31
CA ASN A 335 9.31 -2.87 6.34
C ASN A 335 10.39 -3.89 5.95
N VAL A 336 11.56 -3.43 5.48
CA VAL A 336 12.70 -4.32 5.19
C VAL A 336 13.58 -4.41 6.43
N GLU A 337 13.46 -5.53 7.16
CA GLU A 337 14.30 -5.78 8.34
C GLU A 337 15.77 -5.94 7.92
N VAL A 338 16.65 -5.21 8.61
CA VAL A 338 18.11 -5.32 8.52
C VAL A 338 18.61 -6.35 9.54
N THR A 339 18.24 -6.17 10.81
CA THR A 339 18.64 -7.03 11.94
C THR A 339 17.82 -6.67 13.19
N SER A 340 17.79 -7.55 14.17
CA SER A 340 17.22 -7.31 15.49
C SER A 340 18.19 -7.71 16.61
N ASP A 341 17.94 -7.21 17.82
CA ASP A 341 18.69 -7.49 19.05
C ASP A 341 17.82 -7.22 20.29
N ASP A 342 18.09 -7.91 21.40
CA ASP A 342 17.38 -7.78 22.67
C ASP A 342 18.28 -7.60 23.91
N ASP A 343 19.49 -8.18 23.94
CA ASP A 343 20.28 -8.20 25.17
C ASP A 343 21.77 -7.81 25.02
N ALA A 344 22.21 -7.34 23.84
CA ALA A 344 23.62 -7.04 23.62
C ALA A 344 24.08 -5.72 24.28
N GLY A 345 23.17 -4.91 24.81
CA GLY A 345 23.44 -3.67 25.53
C GLY A 345 23.46 -3.83 27.06
N GLU A 346 23.50 -2.70 27.77
CA GLU A 346 23.53 -2.71 29.23
C GLU A 346 22.16 -3.03 29.83
N ASN A 347 22.12 -3.74 30.95
CA ASN A 347 20.87 -4.04 31.69
C ASN A 347 19.77 -4.68 30.83
N PHE A 348 20.13 -5.63 29.96
CA PHE A 348 19.19 -6.30 29.04
C PHE A 348 18.51 -5.34 28.04
N ASN A 349 19.18 -4.24 27.70
CA ASN A 349 18.71 -3.39 26.60
C ASN A 349 19.30 -3.85 25.29
N ALA A 350 18.57 -3.67 24.19
CA ALA A 350 19.05 -3.96 22.85
C ALA A 350 20.17 -3.00 22.40
N GLN A 351 21.18 -3.56 21.71
CA GLN A 351 22.25 -2.82 21.05
C GLN A 351 22.63 -3.47 19.69
N ILE A 352 22.49 -2.70 18.61
CA ILE A 352 22.86 -3.11 17.25
C ILE A 352 24.06 -2.29 16.78
N THR A 353 25.17 -2.94 16.42
CA THR A 353 26.31 -2.30 15.75
C THR A 353 26.45 -2.82 14.32
N ARG A 354 26.32 -1.93 13.34
CA ARG A 354 26.39 -2.26 11.90
C ARG A 354 27.05 -1.15 11.08
N ASN A 355 27.68 -1.54 9.96
CA ASN A 355 27.95 -0.59 8.89
C ASN A 355 26.65 -0.32 8.14
N LEU A 356 26.20 0.94 8.14
CA LEU A 356 24.96 1.35 7.50
C LEU A 356 25.28 2.25 6.32
N SER A 357 24.69 1.94 5.16
CA SER A 357 24.72 2.78 3.95
C SER A 357 23.90 4.06 4.14
N ALA A 358 24.15 5.08 3.30
CA ALA A 358 23.37 6.31 3.35
C ALA A 358 21.88 6.07 3.10
N GLY A 359 21.02 6.71 3.88
CA GLY A 359 19.57 6.57 3.79
C GLY A 359 18.87 6.72 5.14
N THR A 360 17.54 6.66 5.09
CA THR A 360 16.69 6.72 6.29
C THR A 360 16.47 5.32 6.83
N TYR A 361 16.76 5.10 8.10
CA TYR A 361 16.50 3.84 8.79
C TYR A 361 15.37 4.02 9.80
N TYR A 362 14.71 2.92 10.12
CA TYR A 362 13.58 2.88 11.04
C TYR A 362 13.86 1.88 12.14
N LEU A 363 13.41 2.17 13.35
CA LEU A 363 13.57 1.33 14.52
C LEU A 363 12.20 0.98 15.04
N ARG A 364 11.97 -0.30 15.36
CA ARG A 364 10.82 -0.73 16.15
C ARG A 364 11.32 -1.21 17.50
N ILE A 365 10.79 -0.64 18.56
CA ILE A 365 11.14 -0.99 19.94
C ILE A 365 9.91 -1.51 20.65
N HIS A 366 10.01 -2.66 21.29
CA HIS A 366 9.03 -3.12 22.26
C HIS A 366 9.76 -3.68 23.47
N LEU A 367 9.03 -3.96 24.55
CA LEU A 367 9.63 -4.69 25.67
C LEU A 367 9.71 -6.18 25.33
N TYR A 368 10.76 -6.85 25.81
CA TYR A 368 10.95 -8.29 25.60
C TYR A 368 9.73 -9.09 26.09
N SER A 369 9.16 -8.69 27.23
CA SER A 369 7.87 -9.21 27.69
C SER A 369 6.70 -8.40 27.10
N PRO A 370 5.80 -9.03 26.32
CA PRO A 370 4.67 -8.33 25.69
C PRO A 370 3.57 -7.92 26.69
N SER A 371 3.66 -8.37 27.94
CA SER A 371 2.68 -8.07 28.99
C SER A 371 3.06 -6.91 29.91
N THR A 372 4.21 -6.28 29.67
CA THR A 372 4.76 -5.24 30.55
C THR A 372 4.76 -3.87 29.88
N THR A 373 4.84 -2.83 30.72
CA THR A 373 5.03 -1.42 30.35
C THR A 373 6.32 -0.92 31.02
N GLY A 374 6.96 0.09 30.47
CA GLY A 374 8.22 0.58 31.04
C GLY A 374 8.86 1.69 30.23
N ASN A 375 9.69 2.48 30.90
CA ASN A 375 10.45 3.59 30.33
C ASN A 375 11.84 3.13 29.86
N TYR A 376 12.32 3.77 28.80
CA TYR A 376 13.65 3.55 28.24
C TYR A 376 14.12 4.83 27.52
N ALA A 377 15.33 4.81 26.98
CA ALA A 377 15.84 5.86 26.13
C ALA A 377 16.59 5.26 24.96
N ILE A 378 16.49 5.87 23.78
CA ILE A 378 17.06 5.36 22.54
C ILE A 378 18.07 6.34 21.94
N GLY A 379 19.20 5.83 21.46
CA GLY A 379 20.25 6.63 20.85
C GLY A 379 20.89 5.96 19.64
N VAL A 380 21.47 6.78 18.77
CA VAL A 380 22.31 6.34 17.64
C VAL A 380 23.62 7.09 17.72
N ARG A 381 24.75 6.38 17.70
CA ARG A 381 26.09 6.97 17.64
C ARG A 381 26.88 6.42 16.46
N SER A 382 27.70 7.26 15.83
CA SER A 382 28.69 6.79 14.87
C SER A 382 29.94 6.34 15.61
N GLU A 383 30.51 5.20 15.23
CA GLU A 383 31.76 4.69 15.82
C GLU A 383 32.93 4.95 14.87
N GLY A 384 33.42 6.19 14.85
CA GLY A 384 34.60 6.55 14.05
C GLY A 384 34.64 8.03 13.68
N THR A 385 35.84 8.52 13.39
CA THR A 385 36.06 9.90 12.93
C THR A 385 35.67 10.07 11.46
N SER A 386 34.67 10.93 11.21
CA SER A 386 34.22 11.48 9.92
C SER A 386 33.50 10.54 8.93
N PRO A 387 32.48 11.05 8.21
CA PRO A 387 31.77 10.30 7.17
C PRO A 387 32.72 9.84 6.06
N SER A 388 32.70 8.55 5.70
CA SER A 388 33.35 8.09 4.48
C SER A 388 32.47 8.44 3.28
N PRO A 389 32.97 9.21 2.29
CA PRO A 389 32.20 9.55 1.11
C PRO A 389 31.77 8.29 0.35
N ILE A 390 30.61 8.34 -0.33
CA ILE A 390 30.18 7.27 -1.26
C ILE A 390 31.36 6.93 -2.18
N PRO A 391 31.77 5.65 -2.30
CA PRO A 391 32.86 5.25 -3.17
C PRO A 391 32.61 5.71 -4.60
N GLU A 392 33.62 6.34 -5.20
CA GLU A 392 33.53 6.90 -6.55
C GLU A 392 34.12 5.92 -7.57
N LEU A 393 33.31 5.53 -8.56
CA LEU A 393 33.78 4.81 -9.73
C LEU A 393 34.40 5.81 -10.72
N ILE A 394 35.69 5.65 -10.96
CA ILE A 394 36.41 6.45 -11.95
C ILE A 394 36.20 5.81 -13.32
N VAL A 395 35.78 6.61 -14.30
CA VAL A 395 35.66 6.17 -15.71
C VAL A 395 37.02 5.65 -16.19
N ASP A 396 37.04 4.41 -16.70
CA ASP A 396 38.23 3.67 -17.12
C ASP A 396 39.27 3.50 -15.98
N GLY A 397 38.80 3.57 -14.74
CA GLY A 397 39.59 3.35 -13.53
C GLY A 397 39.71 1.89 -13.12
N ALA A 398 40.43 1.66 -12.02
CA ALA A 398 40.53 0.33 -11.44
C ALA A 398 39.18 -0.12 -10.85
N SER A 399 38.88 -1.42 -10.92
CA SER A 399 37.72 -2.00 -10.25
C SER A 399 37.80 -1.83 -8.73
N ILE A 400 36.67 -1.56 -8.09
CA ILE A 400 36.55 -1.54 -6.63
C ILE A 400 36.11 -2.94 -6.18
N ASN A 401 36.86 -3.56 -5.27
CA ASN A 401 36.47 -4.81 -4.62
C ASN A 401 35.55 -4.52 -3.43
N ALA A 402 34.48 -5.30 -3.29
CA ALA A 402 33.47 -5.15 -2.24
C ALA A 402 32.84 -6.51 -1.87
N ALA A 403 31.89 -6.49 -0.95
CA ALA A 403 31.13 -7.68 -0.58
C ALA A 403 29.76 -7.31 -0.01
N ILE A 404 28.73 -7.97 -0.53
CA ILE A 404 27.40 -7.96 0.09
C ILE A 404 27.51 -8.74 1.39
N SER A 405 27.54 -8.04 2.51
CA SER A 405 27.99 -8.57 3.80
C SER A 405 26.84 -9.08 4.68
N ALA A 406 25.59 -8.81 4.28
CA ALA A 406 24.38 -9.25 4.96
C ALA A 406 23.23 -9.50 3.98
N ALA A 407 22.24 -10.28 4.41
CA ALA A 407 20.98 -10.44 3.67
C ALA A 407 20.30 -9.06 3.50
N ASN A 408 19.65 -8.85 2.35
CA ASN A 408 18.97 -7.62 1.95
C ASN A 408 19.84 -6.35 1.90
N GLU A 409 21.16 -6.48 2.00
CA GLU A 409 22.07 -5.34 1.92
C GLU A 409 22.35 -4.96 0.46
N SER A 410 22.69 -3.69 0.25
CA SER A 410 23.10 -3.17 -1.05
C SER A 410 24.18 -2.10 -0.91
N ASP A 411 25.20 -2.21 -1.74
CA ASP A 411 26.27 -1.24 -1.86
C ASP A 411 25.88 -0.13 -2.85
N LEU A 412 26.32 1.09 -2.56
CA LEU A 412 26.07 2.26 -3.41
C LEU A 412 27.39 2.88 -3.87
N TYR A 413 27.47 3.16 -5.16
CA TYR A 413 28.60 3.82 -5.81
C TYR A 413 28.12 5.07 -6.53
N ARG A 414 28.97 6.11 -6.58
CA ARG A 414 28.73 7.31 -7.40
C ARG A 414 29.73 7.41 -8.54
N PHE A 415 29.38 8.10 -9.62
CA PHE A 415 30.32 8.46 -10.68
C PHE A 415 29.83 9.67 -11.47
N ASN A 416 30.77 10.40 -12.05
CA ASN A 416 30.49 11.59 -12.84
C ASN A 416 30.73 11.36 -14.33
N ILE A 417 29.72 11.68 -15.13
CA ILE A 417 29.81 11.70 -16.59
C ILE A 417 30.04 13.13 -17.05
N THR A 418 31.20 13.37 -17.66
CA THR A 418 31.60 14.69 -18.16
C THR A 418 31.42 14.83 -19.67
N THR A 419 31.28 13.72 -20.39
CA THR A 419 31.03 13.68 -21.84
C THR A 419 29.89 12.72 -22.11
N GLU A 420 28.89 13.13 -22.88
CA GLU A 420 27.84 12.23 -23.32
C GLU A 420 28.42 11.13 -24.21
N ASP A 421 28.28 9.87 -23.78
CA ASP A 421 28.79 8.69 -24.48
C ASP A 421 28.10 7.43 -23.98
N THR A 422 28.44 6.28 -24.57
CA THR A 422 28.06 4.97 -24.04
C THR A 422 29.01 4.55 -22.93
N TYR A 423 28.46 4.23 -21.77
CA TYR A 423 29.21 3.71 -20.62
C TYR A 423 28.74 2.31 -20.27
N THR A 424 29.68 1.47 -19.82
CA THR A 424 29.41 0.14 -19.28
C THR A 424 29.74 0.15 -17.80
N ILE A 425 28.75 -0.11 -16.96
CA ILE A 425 28.94 -0.44 -15.55
C ILE A 425 28.80 -1.95 -15.45
N GLU A 426 29.78 -2.63 -14.86
CA GLU A 426 29.73 -4.08 -14.72
C GLU A 426 30.31 -4.54 -13.39
N THR A 427 29.72 -5.61 -12.88
CA THR A 427 30.24 -6.34 -11.74
C THR A 427 30.99 -7.59 -12.19
N SER A 428 31.89 -8.09 -11.36
CA SER A 428 32.58 -9.36 -11.59
C SER A 428 32.82 -10.11 -10.28
N GLY A 429 32.92 -11.43 -10.35
CA GLY A 429 33.07 -12.29 -9.19
C GLY A 429 32.19 -13.53 -9.28
N THR A 430 32.07 -14.25 -8.16
CA THR A 430 31.25 -15.46 -8.05
C THR A 430 29.85 -15.19 -7.48
N THR A 431 29.60 -13.97 -7.01
CA THR A 431 28.33 -13.58 -6.40
C THR A 431 27.31 -13.25 -7.47
N ASP A 432 26.08 -13.72 -7.29
CA ASP A 432 24.95 -13.43 -8.17
C ASP A 432 24.42 -12.03 -7.85
N THR A 433 24.79 -11.05 -8.68
CA THR A 433 24.55 -9.63 -8.41
C THR A 433 23.43 -9.08 -9.28
N ILE A 434 22.58 -8.24 -8.70
CA ILE A 434 21.69 -7.36 -9.45
C ILE A 434 22.08 -5.92 -9.22
N MET A 435 22.10 -5.14 -10.29
CA MET A 435 22.45 -3.72 -10.28
C MET A 435 21.31 -2.86 -10.80
N THR A 436 21.07 -1.74 -10.13
CA THR A 436 20.19 -0.66 -10.60
C THR A 436 21.01 0.61 -10.80
N LEU A 437 20.72 1.34 -11.87
CA LEU A 437 21.36 2.60 -12.23
C LEU A 437 20.40 3.76 -12.01
N HIS A 438 20.85 4.83 -11.35
CA HIS A 438 20.05 6.01 -11.03
C HIS A 438 20.74 7.30 -11.49
N GLY A 439 19.94 8.31 -11.85
CA GLY A 439 20.41 9.65 -12.22
C GLY A 439 19.77 10.20 -13.50
N PRO A 440 20.31 11.29 -14.07
CA PRO A 440 21.40 12.11 -13.52
C PRO A 440 20.98 12.92 -12.27
N ASN A 441 21.95 13.27 -11.43
CA ASN A 441 21.88 14.17 -10.27
C ASN A 441 20.83 13.79 -9.21
N SER A 442 20.44 12.51 -9.15
CA SER A 442 19.50 11.98 -8.17
C SER A 442 19.72 10.49 -7.97
N GLN A 443 19.64 10.03 -6.72
CA GLN A 443 19.70 8.62 -6.35
C GLN A 443 18.35 7.90 -6.49
N ILE A 444 17.28 8.63 -6.81
CA ILE A 444 15.90 8.12 -6.77
C ILE A 444 15.47 7.50 -8.10
N PRO A 445 15.42 8.23 -9.23
CA PRO A 445 14.89 7.68 -10.48
C PRO A 445 15.81 6.57 -10.99
N GLU A 446 15.32 5.33 -10.94
CA GLU A 446 15.96 4.21 -11.64
C GLU A 446 15.82 4.44 -13.14
N ILE A 447 16.95 4.51 -13.83
CA ILE A 447 16.98 4.65 -15.28
C ILE A 447 17.24 3.32 -15.97
N ASP A 448 17.91 2.37 -15.30
CA ASP A 448 18.23 1.05 -15.86
C ASP A 448 18.44 -0.02 -14.78
N ARG A 449 18.33 -1.30 -15.14
CA ARG A 449 18.60 -2.44 -14.26
C ARG A 449 19.06 -3.69 -15.01
N ASN A 450 19.92 -4.48 -14.38
CA ASN A 450 20.38 -5.76 -14.92
C ASN A 450 20.93 -6.69 -13.82
N ASP A 451 20.74 -8.00 -13.97
CA ASP A 451 21.18 -9.07 -13.06
C ASP A 451 22.14 -10.09 -13.73
N ASP A 452 22.03 -10.36 -15.03
CA ASP A 452 22.82 -11.42 -15.70
C ASP A 452 23.48 -11.00 -17.03
N GLY A 453 23.56 -9.71 -17.30
CA GLY A 453 24.11 -9.17 -18.56
C GLY A 453 25.63 -9.23 -18.66
N GLY A 454 26.33 -9.58 -17.59
CA GLY A 454 27.78 -9.69 -17.48
C GLY A 454 28.32 -11.11 -17.69
N ILE A 455 29.53 -11.39 -17.20
CA ILE A 455 30.09 -12.75 -17.24
C ILE A 455 29.49 -13.56 -16.08
N SER A 456 28.95 -14.73 -16.39
CA SER A 456 28.25 -15.60 -15.43
C SER A 456 26.97 -14.97 -14.88
N LEU A 457 26.85 -14.78 -13.56
CA LEU A 457 25.67 -14.23 -12.87
C LEU A 457 25.89 -12.79 -12.41
N ASN A 458 26.75 -12.05 -13.11
CA ASN A 458 27.08 -10.69 -12.73
C ASN A 458 26.25 -9.69 -13.54
N ALA A 459 25.79 -8.63 -12.88
CA ALA A 459 25.12 -7.52 -13.51
C ALA A 459 26.05 -6.73 -14.45
N ARG A 460 25.52 -6.32 -15.61
CA ARG A 460 26.14 -5.38 -16.56
C ARG A 460 25.10 -4.47 -17.19
N ILE A 461 25.32 -3.16 -17.09
CA ILE A 461 24.49 -2.13 -17.72
C ILE A 461 25.35 -1.39 -18.75
N ARG A 462 24.93 -1.38 -20.01
CA ARG A 462 25.56 -0.59 -21.08
C ARG A 462 24.57 0.43 -21.62
N ARG A 463 24.83 1.73 -21.39
CA ARG A 463 23.87 2.80 -21.68
C ARG A 463 24.56 4.08 -22.15
N GLN A 464 23.90 4.81 -23.05
CA GLN A 464 24.27 6.19 -23.35
C GLN A 464 23.87 7.11 -22.18
N LEU A 465 24.83 7.81 -21.59
CA LEU A 465 24.61 8.69 -20.44
C LEU A 465 24.97 10.12 -20.82
N ALA A 466 24.07 11.06 -20.57
CA ALA A 466 24.33 12.49 -20.65
C ALA A 466 25.20 12.96 -19.47
N THR A 467 25.72 14.19 -19.55
CA THR A 467 26.53 14.74 -18.45
C THR A 467 25.75 14.85 -17.14
N GLY A 468 26.40 14.51 -16.03
CA GLY A 468 25.79 14.52 -14.71
C GLY A 468 26.39 13.49 -13.75
N GLU A 469 25.95 13.55 -12.50
CA GLU A 469 26.29 12.55 -11.48
C GLU A 469 25.30 11.38 -11.53
N TYR A 470 25.80 10.15 -11.45
CA TYR A 470 25.00 8.93 -11.47
C TYR A 470 25.38 8.01 -10.32
N PHE A 471 24.47 7.08 -10.02
CA PHE A 471 24.63 6.15 -8.90
C PHE A 471 24.33 4.72 -9.34
N ALA A 472 25.22 3.80 -9.01
CA ALA A 472 25.00 2.36 -9.19
C ALA A 472 24.76 1.72 -7.83
N ARG A 473 23.63 1.02 -7.68
CA ARG A 473 23.32 0.23 -6.49
C ARG A 473 23.45 -1.24 -6.83
N VAL A 474 24.25 -1.97 -6.06
CA VAL A 474 24.51 -3.40 -6.26
C VAL A 474 24.01 -4.17 -5.05
N ARG A 475 23.28 -5.26 -5.28
CA ARG A 475 22.87 -6.20 -4.23
C ARG A 475 22.94 -7.63 -4.74
N HIS A 476 22.76 -8.59 -3.85
CA HIS A 476 22.61 -9.98 -4.25
C HIS A 476 21.25 -10.18 -4.94
N TYR A 477 21.18 -11.03 -5.98
CA TYR A 477 19.94 -11.37 -6.67
C TYR A 477 18.90 -11.97 -5.69
N SER A 478 19.33 -13.02 -4.98
CA SER A 478 18.60 -13.54 -3.81
C SER A 478 18.59 -12.55 -2.64
N PRO A 479 17.43 -12.24 -2.05
CA PRO A 479 17.29 -11.38 -0.86
C PRO A 479 18.11 -11.83 0.36
N ILE A 480 18.44 -13.12 0.46
CA ILE A 480 19.20 -13.68 1.59
C ILE A 480 20.66 -13.97 1.25
N GLY A 481 21.07 -13.73 -0.01
CA GLY A 481 22.42 -14.04 -0.46
C GLY A 481 23.44 -13.00 -0.03
N THR A 482 24.67 -13.45 0.16
CA THR A 482 25.83 -12.63 0.50
C THR A 482 27.03 -13.08 -0.34
N GLY A 483 28.04 -12.24 -0.50
CA GLY A 483 29.23 -12.63 -1.23
C GLY A 483 30.10 -11.48 -1.73
N ALA A 484 31.34 -11.80 -2.07
CA ALA A 484 32.31 -10.85 -2.60
C ALA A 484 32.10 -10.60 -4.09
N TYR A 485 32.32 -9.36 -4.53
CA TYR A 485 32.28 -8.98 -5.94
C TYR A 485 33.22 -7.78 -6.18
N SER A 486 33.40 -7.39 -7.43
CA SER A 486 34.01 -6.12 -7.79
C SER A 486 33.15 -5.39 -8.80
N ILE A 487 33.31 -4.07 -8.89
CA ILE A 487 32.57 -3.21 -9.83
C ILE A 487 33.52 -2.26 -10.56
N GLN A 488 33.26 -2.00 -11.84
CA GLN A 488 34.00 -1.04 -12.65
C GLN A 488 33.09 -0.26 -13.60
N LEU A 489 33.60 0.89 -14.08
CA LEU A 489 32.96 1.77 -15.03
C LEU A 489 33.89 1.99 -16.22
N ILE A 490 33.43 1.64 -17.42
CA ILE A 490 34.21 1.68 -18.67
C ILE A 490 33.49 2.58 -19.66
N ARG A 491 34.25 3.43 -20.36
CA ARG A 491 33.75 4.18 -21.52
C ARG A 491 33.86 3.31 -22.79
N GLY A 492 32.75 3.22 -23.52
CA GLY A 492 32.56 2.33 -24.67
C GLY A 492 33.01 2.88 -26.00
#